data_AF-A0A942NEH9-F1
#
_entry.id   AF-A0A942NEH9-F1
#
_cell.length_a   1.000
_cell.length_b   1.000
_cell.length_c   1.000
_cell.angle_alpha   90.00
_cell.angle_beta   90.00
_cell.angle_gamma   90.00
#
_symmetry.space_group_name_H-M   'P 1'
#
loop_
_entity.id
_entity.type
_entity.pdbx_description
1 polymer ?
#
loop_
_entity_poly.entity_id
_entity_poly.type
_entity_poly.pdbx_seq_one_letter_code
_entity_poly.pdbx_strand_id
1 'polypeptide(L)' 'MKKFEVKIYYSGFCSYEIEAENEEDAILKARKLAINKNEILSNLENWKEADIANEIENEKIKKQNSF' A
#
# COMPACT_ATOMS: atom_id res chain seq x y z
N MET A 1 3.75 0.71 17.88
CA MET A 1 3.74 0.60 16.40
C MET A 1 2.32 0.74 15.92
N LYS A 2 2.13 1.38 14.78
CA LYS A 2 0.84 1.61 14.14
C LYS A 2 0.73 0.70 12.92
N LYS A 3 -0.49 0.37 12.51
CA LYS A 3 -0.74 -0.46 11.32
C LYS A 3 -1.12 0.46 10.17
N PHE A 4 -0.54 0.24 9.00
CA PHE A 4 -0.78 1.05 7.80
C PHE A 4 -1.24 0.16 6.64
N GLU A 5 -2.21 0.63 5.86
CA GLU A 5 -2.49 0.12 4.53
C GLU A 5 -1.58 0.89 3.56
N VAL A 6 -0.63 0.19 2.95
CA VAL A 6 0.31 0.76 1.98
C VAL A 6 -0.04 0.27 0.59
N LYS A 7 -0.28 1.20 -0.33
CA LYS A 7 -0.50 0.92 -1.76
C LYS A 7 0.74 1.32 -2.52
N ILE A 8 1.39 0.33 -3.11
CA ILE A 8 2.58 0.49 -3.92
C ILE A 8 2.19 0.46 -5.39
N TYR A 9 2.45 1.55 -6.10
CA TYR A 9 2.04 1.72 -7.49
C TYR A 9 3.13 1.28 -8.47
N TYR A 10 2.68 0.51 -9.46
CA TYR A 10 3.42 0.09 -10.65
C TYR A 10 2.53 0.37 -11.88
N SER A 11 2.47 -0.52 -12.88
CA SER A 11 1.41 -0.53 -13.91
C SER A 11 0.02 -0.94 -13.38
N GLY A 12 -0.09 -1.12 -12.07
CA GLY A 12 -1.26 -1.47 -11.26
C GLY A 12 -0.96 -1.02 -9.83
N PHE A 13 -1.47 -1.72 -8.81
CA PHE A 13 -1.03 -1.49 -7.44
C PHE A 13 -1.07 -2.78 -6.61
N CYS A 14 -0.16 -2.87 -5.64
CA CYS A 14 -0.20 -3.90 -4.59
C CYS A 14 -0.55 -3.24 -3.26
N SER A 15 -1.45 -3.84 -2.50
CA SER A 15 -1.80 -3.39 -1.15
C SER A 15 -1.12 -4.27 -0.11
N TYR A 16 -0.51 -3.65 0.90
CA TYR A 16 0.15 -4.32 2.01
C TYR A 16 -0.33 -3.75 3.34
N GLU A 17 -0.49 -4.60 4.34
CA GLU A 17 -0.66 -4.16 5.72
C GLU A 17 0.71 -4.21 6.42
N ILE A 18 1.22 -3.05 6.84
CA ILE A 18 2.57 -2.90 7.39
C ILE A 18 2.50 -2.29 8.79
N GLU A 19 3.23 -2.88 9.74
CA GLU A 19 3.48 -2.24 11.02
C GLU A 19 4.69 -1.29 10.93
N ALA A 20 4.46 -0.01 11.22
CA ALA A 20 5.46 1.04 11.10
C ALA A 20 5.31 2.12 12.18
N GLU A 21 6.31 2.98 12.28
CA GLU A 21 6.27 4.15 13.18
C GLU A 21 5.51 5.32 12.56
N ASN A 22 5.59 5.46 11.24
CA ASN A 22 4.97 6.51 10.44
C ASN A 22 4.75 6.02 8.99
N GLU A 23 4.11 6.84 8.16
CA GLU A 23 3.78 6.53 6.76
C GLU A 23 5.03 6.29 5.90
N GLU A 24 6.08 7.09 6.07
CA GLU A 24 7.33 6.97 5.30
C GLU A 24 8.04 5.63 5.58
N ASP A 25 8.13 5.23 6.85
CA ASP A 25 8.63 3.91 7.26
C ASP A 25 7.76 2.78 6.71
N ALA A 26 6.44 2.96 6.65
CA ALA A 26 5.52 1.97 6.09
C ALA A 26 5.78 1.75 4.59
N ILE A 27 5.95 2.82 3.80
CA ILE A 27 6.28 2.74 2.37
C ILE A 27 7.64 2.08 2.15
N LEU A 28 8.66 2.47 2.94
CA LEU A 28 10.00 1.89 2.84
C LEU A 28 10.00 0.40 3.14
N LYS A 29 9.22 -0.05 4.13
CA LYS A 29 9.03 -1.47 4.45
C LYS A 29 8.27 -2.21 3.35
N ALA A 30 7.18 -1.65 2.83
CA ALA A 30 6.40 -2.24 1.75
C ALA A 30 7.24 -2.44 0.47
N ARG A 31 8.10 -1.46 0.11
CA ARG A 31 9.00 -1.56 -1.06
C ARG A 31 10.08 -2.63 -0.92
N LYS A 32 10.38 -3.10 0.29
CA LYS A 32 11.33 -4.21 0.55
C LYS A 32 10.66 -5.58 0.46
N LEU A 33 9.32 -5.65 0.46
CA LEU A 33 8.60 -6.91 0.31
C LEU A 33 8.73 -7.43 -1.12
N ALA A 34 8.74 -8.77 -1.24
CA ALA A 34 8.70 -9.42 -2.53
C ALA A 34 7.39 -9.06 -3.23
N ILE A 35 7.50 -8.40 -4.37
CA ILE A 35 6.33 -7.99 -5.14
C ILE A 35 5.62 -9.24 -5.64
N ASN A 36 4.32 -9.33 -5.41
CA ASN A 36 3.49 -10.38 -6.00
C ASN A 36 3.38 -10.14 -7.50
N LYS A 37 4.24 -10.78 -8.30
CA LYS A 37 4.26 -10.62 -9.77
C LYS A 37 2.93 -10.99 -10.43
N ASN A 38 2.08 -11.77 -9.77
CA ASN A 38 0.76 -12.12 -10.28
C ASN A 38 -0.26 -10.96 -10.18
N GLU A 39 0.01 -9.94 -9.36
CA GLU A 39 -0.83 -8.74 -9.24
C GLU A 39 -0.43 -7.63 -10.21
N ILE A 40 0.71 -7.79 -10.90
CA ILE A 40 1.22 -6.79 -11.84
C ILE A 40 0.70 -7.12 -13.24
N LEU A 41 -0.14 -6.25 -13.79
CA LEU A 41 -0.79 -6.46 -15.09
C LEU A 41 0.11 -6.15 -16.29
N SER A 42 1.28 -5.51 -16.10
CA SER A 42 2.19 -5.07 -17.17
C SER A 42 3.61 -4.78 -16.65
N ASN A 43 4.39 -3.94 -17.34
CA ASN A 43 5.76 -3.57 -16.96
C ASN A 43 5.83 -2.93 -15.55
N LEU A 44 6.87 -3.30 -14.80
CA LEU A 44 7.23 -2.74 -13.48
C LEU A 44 7.78 -1.31 -13.60
N GLU A 45 7.04 -0.40 -14.23
CA GLU A 45 7.36 1.02 -14.13
C GLU A 45 7.05 1.48 -12.73
N ASN A 46 8.09 1.92 -12.02
CA ASN A 46 7.99 2.30 -10.63
C ASN A 46 7.49 3.74 -10.53
N TRP A 47 6.28 3.93 -10.00
CA TRP A 47 5.70 5.26 -9.80
C TRP A 47 5.65 5.61 -8.31
N LYS A 48 6.81 5.94 -7.73
CA LYS A 48 6.95 6.18 -6.29
C LYS A 48 6.13 7.37 -5.80
N GLU A 49 5.97 8.41 -6.63
CA GLU A 49 5.18 9.58 -6.24
C GLU A 49 3.69 9.27 -6.05
N ALA A 50 3.22 8.14 -6.57
CA ALA A 50 1.85 7.68 -6.39
C ALA A 50 1.68 6.74 -5.18
N ASP A 51 2.75 6.32 -4.49
CA ASP A 51 2.65 5.46 -3.30
C ASP A 51 1.88 6.17 -2.18
N ILE A 52 0.96 5.43 -1.54
CA ILE A 52 0.13 5.95 -0.45
C ILE A 52 0.26 5.02 0.74
N ALA A 53 0.42 5.57 1.94
CA ALA A 53 0.26 4.85 3.19
C ALA A 53 -0.81 5.55 4.02
N ASN A 54 -1.83 4.80 4.43
CA ASN A 54 -2.87 5.30 5.32
C ASN A 54 -2.81 4.53 6.64
N GLU A 55 -2.78 5.24 7.77
CA GLU A 55 -2.89 4.61 9.08
C GLU A 55 -4.26 3.94 9.20
N ILE A 56 -4.26 2.64 9.52
CA ILE A 56 -5.45 1.88 9.84
C ILE A 56 -5.70 2.09 11.34
N GLU A 57 -6.32 3.21 11.69
CA GLU A 57 -7.03 3.26 12.97
C GLU A 57 -8.16 2.23 12.90
N ASN A 58 -8.36 1.43 13.95
CA ASN A 58 -9.38 0.38 14.02
C ASN A 58 -10.83 0.94 14.04
N GLU A 59 -11.10 1.99 13.29
CA GLU A 59 -12.43 2.53 13.06
C GLU A 59 -12.96 1.98 11.74
N LYS A 60 -13.74 0.91 11.86
CA LYS A 60 -14.79 0.44 10.94
C LYS A 60 -14.73 1.11 9.57
N ILE A 61 -14.23 0.35 8.59
CA ILE A 61 -14.50 0.54 7.17
C ILE A 61 -15.98 0.89 7.02
N LYS A 62 -16.29 2.19 6.93
CA LYS A 62 -17.54 2.63 6.32
C LYS A 62 -17.36 2.22 4.87
N LYS A 63 -17.93 1.06 4.55
CA LYS A 63 -18.27 0.66 3.20
C LYS A 63 -18.85 1.90 2.50
N GLN A 64 -18.07 2.56 1.67
CA GLN A 64 -18.63 3.43 0.66
C GLN A 64 -19.10 2.47 -0.45
N ASN A 65 -20.25 1.83 -0.17
CA ASN A 65 -21.03 1.17 -1.20
C ASN A 65 -21.40 2.23 -2.24
N SER A 66 -21.03 1.93 -3.48
CA SER A 66 -21.82 2.12 -4.70
C SER A 66 -22.78 3.31 -4.78
N PHE A 67 -22.47 4.24 -5.69
CA PHE A 67 -23.46 4.83 -6.59
C PHE A 67 -22.85 4.91 -7.99
#